data_AF-A0A381R6J3-F1
#
_entry.id   AF-A0A381R6J3-F1
#
_cell.length_a   1.000
_cell.length_b   1.000
_cell.length_c   1.000
_cell.angle_alpha   90.00
_cell.angle_beta   90.00
_cell.angle_gamma   90.00
#
_symmetry.space_group_name_H-M   'P 1'
#
loop_
_entity.id
_entity.type
_entity.pdbx_description
1 polymer ?
#
loop_
_entity_poly.entity_id
_entity_poly.type
_entity_poly.pdbx_seq_one_letter_code
_entity_poly.pdbx_strand_id
1 'polypeptide(L)'
;VLNDLLMLPENNVRSVGVSRAVVQVHLHWPSAQLNETTQCWSRRRSIMVQYVCDQCGMGVTGMKCAKCGEELVHDHITTDDGQTVAVTKCPDGCGKIKSPMCCGTDMSCSV
;
A
#
# COMPACT_ATOMS: atom_id res chain seq x y z
N VAL A 1 -10.04 -1.24 -37.30
CA VAL A 1 -11.40 -1.20 -36.74
C VAL A 1 -11.83 -2.64 -36.51
N LEU A 2 -12.17 -2.98 -35.26
CA LEU A 2 -12.42 -4.32 -34.68
C LEU A 2 -11.10 -5.10 -34.45
N ASN A 3 -10.53 -5.26 -33.25
CA ASN A 3 -11.10 -5.54 -31.92
C ASN A 3 -12.00 -6.78 -31.96
N ASP A 4 -11.53 -7.95 -31.47
CA ASP A 4 -11.86 -8.44 -30.12
C ASP A 4 -11.52 -9.93 -29.88
N LEU A 5 -11.22 -10.24 -28.61
CA LEU A 5 -11.47 -11.50 -27.86
C LEU A 5 -10.70 -12.78 -28.29
N LEU A 6 -10.17 -13.67 -27.44
CA LEU A 6 -10.11 -13.87 -25.99
C LEU A 6 -8.97 -14.89 -25.78
N MET A 7 -8.08 -14.67 -24.81
CA MET A 7 -7.18 -15.71 -24.30
C MET A 7 -7.62 -16.07 -22.88
N LEU A 8 -8.36 -17.16 -22.74
CA LEU A 8 -8.32 -18.02 -21.55
C LEU A 8 -7.27 -19.11 -21.85
N PRO A 9 -6.54 -19.60 -20.84
CA PRO A 9 -7.07 -20.79 -20.18
C PRO A 9 -6.88 -20.82 -18.67
N GLU A 10 -7.84 -21.51 -18.08
CA GLU A 10 -8.04 -21.82 -16.67
C GLU A 10 -7.03 -22.88 -16.24
N ASN A 11 -6.15 -22.57 -15.29
CA ASN A 11 -5.20 -23.54 -14.76
C ASN A 11 -5.57 -23.95 -13.33
N ASN A 12 -6.24 -25.09 -13.28
CA ASN A 12 -6.66 -25.84 -12.11
C ASN A 12 -5.43 -26.47 -11.42
N VAL A 13 -5.02 -25.93 -10.28
CA VAL A 13 -3.94 -26.52 -9.49
C VAL A 13 -4.53 -27.63 -8.60
N ARG A 14 -4.50 -28.85 -9.14
CA ARG A 14 -4.70 -30.08 -8.36
C ARG A 14 -3.46 -30.30 -7.50
N SER A 15 -3.61 -30.18 -6.19
CA SER A 15 -2.61 -30.55 -5.21
C SER A 15 -2.38 -32.06 -5.20
N VAL A 16 -1.37 -32.52 -5.94
CA VAL A 16 -0.85 -33.89 -5.84
C VAL A 16 0.25 -33.89 -4.79
N GLY A 17 -0.05 -34.46 -3.63
CA GLY A 17 0.95 -34.75 -2.60
C GLY A 17 1.92 -35.80 -3.12
N VAL A 18 3.21 -35.48 -3.14
CA VAL A 18 4.26 -36.42 -3.52
C VAL A 18 5.13 -36.73 -2.32
N SER A 19 5.12 -38.01 -1.97
CA SER A 19 5.85 -38.66 -0.90
C SER A 19 7.36 -38.55 -1.05
N ARG A 20 8.00 -38.59 0.12
CA ARG A 20 9.44 -38.59 0.40
C ARG A 20 10.18 -39.68 -0.39
N ALA A 21 11.21 -39.31 -1.14
CA ALA A 21 12.32 -40.20 -1.49
C ALA A 21 13.59 -39.39 -1.80
N VAL A 22 14.65 -39.74 -1.09
CA VAL A 22 16.00 -39.15 -1.12
C VAL A 22 16.76 -39.68 -2.33
N VAL A 23 17.31 -38.82 -3.19
CA VAL A 23 18.48 -39.13 -4.02
C VAL A 23 19.36 -37.89 -4.13
N GLN A 24 20.57 -38.03 -3.61
CA GLN A 24 21.65 -37.06 -3.58
C GLN A 24 22.31 -36.97 -4.95
N VAL A 25 22.29 -35.79 -5.56
CA VAL A 25 23.17 -35.45 -6.70
C VAL A 25 23.90 -34.16 -6.34
N HIS A 26 25.16 -34.29 -5.96
CA HIS A 26 26.07 -33.17 -5.77
C HIS A 26 26.27 -32.47 -7.12
N LEU A 27 25.60 -31.33 -7.30
CA LEU A 27 25.94 -30.35 -8.33
C LEU A 27 26.50 -29.12 -7.62
N HIS A 28 27.82 -28.97 -7.75
CA HIS A 28 28.60 -27.83 -7.32
C HIS A 28 28.25 -26.63 -8.22
N TRP A 29 27.34 -25.77 -7.77
CA TRP A 29 27.00 -24.51 -8.41
C TRP A 29 27.55 -23.35 -7.59
N PRO A 30 28.62 -22.67 -8.03
CA PRO A 30 29.07 -21.45 -7.41
C PRO A 30 28.23 -20.26 -7.90
N SER A 31 28.05 -19.29 -7.01
CA SER A 31 27.57 -17.91 -7.27
C SER A 31 26.06 -17.70 -7.22
N ALA A 32 25.60 -17.27 -6.04
CA ALA A 32 24.88 -16.03 -5.87
C ALA A 32 24.81 -15.73 -4.38
N GLN A 33 25.69 -14.84 -3.90
CA GLN A 33 25.49 -14.17 -2.62
C GLN A 33 24.20 -13.38 -2.75
N LEU A 34 23.09 -13.98 -2.30
CA LEU A 34 21.94 -13.23 -1.87
C LEU A 34 22.44 -12.38 -0.73
N ASN A 35 22.60 -11.09 -1.01
CA ASN A 35 22.66 -10.06 -0.01
C ASN A 35 21.42 -10.22 0.86
N GLU A 36 21.61 -10.86 2.00
CA GLU A 36 20.69 -10.84 3.12
C GLU A 36 20.62 -9.39 3.65
N THR A 37 20.03 -8.49 2.86
CA THR A 37 19.23 -7.38 3.38
C THR A 37 17.96 -7.99 3.98
N THR A 38 18.18 -8.71 5.07
CA THR A 38 17.17 -9.22 5.98
C THR A 38 16.43 -8.04 6.56
N GLN A 39 15.37 -7.62 5.88
CA GLN A 39 14.23 -6.90 6.46
C GLN A 39 13.10 -6.69 5.43
N CYS A 40 12.76 -7.74 4.69
CA CYS A 40 11.36 -7.91 4.34
C CYS A 40 10.64 -8.51 5.57
N TRP A 41 9.45 -8.01 5.87
CA TRP A 41 8.45 -8.62 6.78
C TRP A 41 8.47 -8.26 8.27
N SER A 42 8.74 -7.00 8.65
CA SER A 42 7.91 -6.42 9.71
C SER A 42 6.65 -5.86 9.06
N ARG A 43 5.64 -6.72 8.86
CA ARG A 43 4.27 -6.31 8.50
C ARG A 43 3.66 -5.60 9.71
N ARG A 44 4.18 -4.40 10.01
CA ARG A 44 3.53 -3.41 10.83
C ARG A 44 2.26 -3.06 10.05
N ARG A 45 1.11 -3.42 10.59
CA ARG A 45 -0.18 -3.09 10.02
C ARG A 45 -0.36 -1.59 10.25
N SER A 46 0.26 -0.77 9.42
CA SER A 46 0.08 0.66 9.44
C SER A 46 -1.36 0.94 9.06
N ILE A 47 -2.08 1.66 9.93
CA ILE A 47 -3.34 2.28 9.52
C ILE A 47 -2.95 3.35 8.50
N MET A 48 -3.14 3.00 7.23
CA MET A 48 -2.90 3.88 6.09
C MET A 48 -4.15 4.69 5.82
N VAL A 49 -3.96 6.00 5.70
CA VAL A 49 -5.05 6.94 5.50
C VAL A 49 -5.42 6.94 4.02
N GLN A 50 -6.69 6.69 3.71
CA GLN A 50 -7.22 6.75 2.35
C GLN A 50 -8.21 7.91 2.24
N TYR A 51 -8.08 8.71 1.18
CA TYR A 51 -9.01 9.77 0.84
C TYR A 51 -9.74 9.41 -0.44
N VAL A 52 -11.05 9.62 -0.46
CA VAL A 52 -11.89 9.34 -1.64
C VAL A 52 -12.73 10.56 -1.95
N CYS A 53 -12.76 10.96 -3.22
CA CYS A 53 -13.66 11.98 -3.72
C CYS A 53 -15.00 11.37 -4.11
N ASP A 54 -16.08 11.80 -3.45
CA ASP A 54 -17.43 11.28 -3.71
C ASP A 54 -17.99 11.70 -5.08
N GLN A 55 -17.45 12.75 -5.69
CA GLN A 55 -17.98 13.30 -6.95
C GLN A 55 -17.39 12.61 -8.19
N CYS A 56 -16.09 12.32 -8.19
CA CYS A 56 -15.39 11.74 -9.35
C CYS A 56 -14.80 10.35 -9.09
N GLY A 57 -14.86 9.85 -7.85
CA GLY A 57 -14.32 8.54 -7.48
C GLY A 57 -12.79 8.48 -7.38
N MET A 58 -12.09 9.61 -7.46
CA MET A 58 -10.64 9.65 -7.31
C MET A 58 -10.24 9.32 -5.87
N GLY A 59 -9.35 8.34 -5.70
CA GLY A 59 -8.81 7.93 -4.41
C GLY A 59 -7.32 8.22 -4.28
N VAL A 60 -6.89 8.72 -3.12
CA VAL A 60 -5.48 8.92 -2.75
C VAL A 60 -5.15 8.02 -1.57
N THR A 61 -4.04 7.29 -1.66
CA THR A 61 -3.64 6.32 -0.65
C THR A 61 -2.12 6.24 -0.52
N GLY A 62 -1.62 5.67 0.58
CA GLY A 62 -0.18 5.45 0.79
C GLY A 62 0.64 6.71 0.98
N MET A 63 0.05 7.77 1.55
CA MET A 63 0.77 9.01 1.82
C MET A 63 1.77 8.84 2.97
N LYS A 64 3.02 9.22 2.71
CA LYS A 64 4.13 9.12 3.67
C LYS A 64 4.82 10.46 3.84
N CYS A 65 5.36 10.69 5.02
CA CYS A 65 6.19 11.86 5.26
C CYS A 65 7.49 11.73 4.47
N ALA A 66 7.79 12.69 3.59
CA ALA A 66 9.04 12.68 2.83
C ALA A 66 10.31 12.84 3.70
N LYS A 67 10.17 13.35 4.93
CA LYS A 67 11.30 13.58 5.84
C LYS A 67 11.71 12.34 6.63
N CYS A 68 10.75 11.65 7.26
CA CYS A 68 11.03 10.48 8.09
C CYS A 68 10.64 9.15 7.43
N GLY A 69 9.88 9.17 6.32
CA GLY A 69 9.40 7.97 5.64
C GLY A 69 8.19 7.29 6.31
N GLU A 70 7.73 7.80 7.45
CA GLU A 70 6.62 7.23 8.21
C GLU A 70 5.27 7.50 7.54
N GLU A 71 4.32 6.58 7.76
CA GLU A 71 2.95 6.73 7.28
C GLU A 71 2.23 7.83 8.03
N LEU A 72 1.58 8.72 7.27
CA LEU A 72 0.83 9.82 7.86
C LEU A 72 -0.46 9.27 8.49
N VAL A 73 -0.90 9.86 9.59
CA VAL A 73 -2.11 9.46 10.32
C VAL A 73 -3.21 10.51 10.20
N HIS A 74 -4.46 10.07 10.08
CA HIS A 74 -5.60 10.97 9.96
C HIS A 74 -5.84 11.73 11.26
N ASP A 75 -6.17 13.02 11.16
CA ASP A 75 -6.53 13.85 12.29
C ASP A 75 -7.49 14.97 11.84
N HIS A 76 -8.10 15.66 12.79
CA HIS A 76 -8.97 16.79 12.53
C HIS A 76 -8.54 18.00 13.35
N ILE A 77 -8.60 19.17 12.73
CA ILE A 77 -8.31 20.44 13.40
C ILE A 77 -9.56 21.28 13.38
N THR A 78 -9.97 21.75 14.55
CA THR A 78 -11.00 22.77 14.68
C THR A 78 -10.32 24.14 14.59
N THR A 79 -10.67 24.90 13.57
CA THR A 79 -10.25 26.31 13.43
C THR A 79 -10.99 27.17 14.46
N ASP A 80 -10.47 28.35 14.78
CA ASP A 80 -11.11 29.31 15.68
C ASP A 80 -12.54 29.72 15.25
N ASP A 81 -12.83 29.64 13.96
CA ASP A 81 -14.17 29.83 13.37
C ASP A 81 -15.15 28.66 13.62
N GLY A 82 -14.72 27.62 14.35
CA GLY A 82 -15.53 26.43 14.65
C GLY A 82 -15.62 25.40 13.52
N GLN A 83 -14.97 25.65 12.38
CA GLN A 83 -14.93 24.69 11.28
C GLN A 83 -13.94 23.55 11.57
N THR A 84 -14.37 22.31 11.33
CA THR A 84 -13.51 21.14 11.46
C THR A 84 -12.92 20.79 10.10
N VAL A 85 -11.60 20.86 9.99
CA VAL A 85 -10.86 20.53 8.77
C VAL A 85 -10.13 19.21 8.98
N ALA A 86 -10.35 18.28 8.05
CA ALA A 86 -9.62 17.02 8.01
C ALA A 86 -8.16 17.27 7.60
N VAL A 87 -7.21 16.68 8.32
CA VAL A 87 -5.77 16.78 8.06
C VAL A 87 -5.11 15.42 8.19
N THR A 88 -3.90 15.28 7.66
CA THR A 88 -3.03 14.13 7.91
C THR A 88 -1.77 14.64 8.60
N LYS A 89 -1.47 14.13 9.79
CA LYS A 89 -0.28 14.51 10.57
C LYS A 89 0.79 13.42 10.50
N CYS A 90 2.04 13.84 10.53
CA CYS A 90 3.14 12.92 10.75
C CYS A 90 3.20 12.56 12.25
N PRO A 91 3.25 11.26 12.63
CA PRO A 91 3.33 10.86 14.03
C PRO A 91 4.61 11.35 14.72
N ASP A 92 5.69 11.55 13.97
CA ASP A 92 6.96 12.10 14.48
C ASP A 92 6.95 13.64 14.63
N GLY A 93 5.82 14.30 14.33
CA GLY A 93 5.71 15.75 14.45
C GLY A 93 6.46 16.55 13.37
N CYS A 94 6.89 15.91 12.27
CA CYS A 94 7.56 16.59 11.16
C CYS A 94 6.68 17.66 10.48
N GLY A 95 5.36 17.51 10.57
CA GLY A 95 4.40 18.41 9.95
C GLY A 95 3.00 17.82 9.86
N LYS A 96 2.09 18.63 9.33
CA LYS A 96 0.70 18.27 9.04
C LYS A 96 0.32 18.81 7.66
N ILE A 97 -0.48 18.05 6.92
CA ILE A 97 -0.93 18.37 5.57
C ILE A 97 -2.45 18.42 5.60
N LYS A 98 -3.05 19.45 5.00
CA LYS A 98 -4.50 19.53 4.83
C LYS A 98 -4.98 18.45 3.84
N SER A 99 -6.18 17.92 4.02
CA SER A 99 -6.75 16.91 3.12
C SER A 99 -6.70 17.38 1.65
N PRO A 100 -6.46 16.47 0.69
CA PRO A 100 -6.47 16.83 -0.73
C PRO A 100 -7.82 17.41 -1.14
N MET A 101 -7.80 18.46 -1.96
CA MET A 101 -9.02 19.00 -2.57
C MET A 101 -9.25 18.41 -3.96
N CYS A 102 -10.49 18.01 -4.23
CA CYS A 102 -10.93 17.55 -5.54
C CYS A 102 -12.37 18.01 -5.80
N CYS A 103 -12.69 18.36 -7.04
CA CYS A 103 -14.01 18.89 -7.41
C CYS A 103 -14.44 20.13 -6.58
N GLY A 104 -13.48 20.89 -6.04
CA GLY A 104 -13.76 22.09 -5.23
C GLY A 104 -14.09 21.82 -3.76
N THR A 105 -14.02 20.56 -3.31
CA THR A 105 -14.24 20.16 -1.91
C THR A 105 -13.03 19.41 -1.35
N ASP A 106 -12.81 19.51 -0.04
CA ASP A 106 -11.90 18.62 0.67
C ASP A 106 -12.42 17.18 0.57
N MET A 107 -11.54 16.23 0.27
CA MET A 107 -11.90 14.81 0.25
C MET A 107 -12.12 14.29 1.68
N SER A 108 -13.02 13.31 1.83
CA SER A 108 -13.25 12.61 3.09
C SER A 108 -12.29 11.46 3.26
N CYS A 109 -11.93 11.15 4.52
CA CYS A 109 -11.09 10.02 4.83
C CYS A 109 -11.90 8.77 5.15
N SER A 110 -11.49 7.66 4.54
CA SER A 110 -11.96 6.30 4.82
C SER A 110 -10.89 5.58 5.65
N VAL A 111 -10.86 5.83 6.97
CA VAL A 111 -10.01 5.08 7.93
C VAL A 111 -10.62 3.75 8.35
#